data_AF-A0AAP5BBF9-F1
#
_entry.id   AF-A0AAP5BBF9-F1
#
_cell.length_a   1.000
_cell.length_b   1.000
_cell.length_c   1.000
_cell.angle_alpha   90.00
_cell.angle_beta   90.00
_cell.angle_gamma   90.00
#
_symmetry.space_group_name_H-M   'P 1'
#
loop_
_entity.id
_entity.type
_entity.pdbx_description
1 polymer ?
#
loop_
_entity_poly.entity_id
_entity_poly.type
_entity_poly.pdbx_seq_one_letter_code
_entity_poly.pdbx_strand_id
1 'polypeptide(L)' 'MSCGHYGDQIWRHAIALRNGFCAMSGDEIRRGDAIYKPFPGRATPVNADAMILAAHIERVVVDV' A
#
# COMPACT_ATOMS: atom_id res chain seq x y z
N MET A 1 -15.10 -22.03 5.88
CA MET A 1 -14.88 -20.56 5.93
C MET A 1 -13.43 -20.33 6.27
N SER A 2 -12.56 -20.08 5.27
CA SER A 2 -11.19 -19.69 5.59
C SER A 2 -11.18 -18.21 5.95
N CYS A 3 -10.82 -17.91 7.19
CA CYS A 3 -10.48 -16.56 7.64
C CYS A 3 -9.47 -15.95 6.66
N GLY A 4 -9.70 -14.70 6.25
CA GLY A 4 -9.08 -14.04 5.09
C GLY A 4 -7.56 -14.16 5.04
N HIS A 5 -7.08 -15.11 4.24
CA HIS A 5 -5.68 -15.19 3.90
C HIS A 5 -5.46 -14.30 2.68
N TYR A 6 -4.85 -13.14 2.90
CA TYR A 6 -4.21 -12.44 1.81
C TYR A 6 -2.90 -13.19 1.57
N GLY A 7 -2.85 -14.03 0.53
CA GLY A 7 -1.57 -14.58 0.08
C GLY A 7 -0.61 -13.46 -0.33
N ASP A 8 0.49 -13.80 -1.00
CA ASP A 8 1.42 -12.79 -1.49
C ASP A 8 0.67 -11.73 -2.33
N GLN A 9 0.85 -10.48 -1.95
CA GLN A 9 0.21 -9.34 -2.61
C GLN A 9 1.26 -8.53 -3.35
N ILE A 10 0.97 -8.22 -4.62
CA ILE A 10 1.76 -7.26 -5.38
C ILE A 10 1.24 -5.86 -5.06
N TRP A 11 2.17 -4.98 -4.70
CA TRP A 11 1.91 -3.56 -4.49
C TRP A 11 2.63 -2.75 -5.56
N ARG A 12 1.96 -1.75 -6.12
CA ARG A 12 2.56 -0.87 -7.15
C ARG A 12 2.79 0.53 -6.60
N HIS A 13 3.87 1.15 -7.05
CA HIS A 13 4.13 2.56 -6.83
C HIS A 13 3.10 3.42 -7.58
N ALA A 14 2.59 4.47 -6.92
CA ALA A 14 1.57 5.36 -7.44
C ALA A 14 1.60 6.71 -6.69
N ILE A 15 0.79 7.66 -7.17
CA ILE A 15 0.51 8.91 -6.46
C ILE A 15 -0.86 8.81 -5.79
N ALA A 16 -0.94 9.26 -4.53
CA ALA A 16 -2.19 9.30 -3.77
C ALA A 16 -3.20 10.23 -4.44
N LEU A 17 -4.34 9.69 -4.85
CA LEU A 17 -5.43 10.48 -5.45
C LEU A 17 -6.41 11.03 -4.40
N ARG A 18 -6.31 10.55 -3.17
CA ARG A 18 -7.13 10.95 -2.02
C ARG A 18 -6.28 10.97 -0.76
N ASN A 19 -6.75 11.71 0.25
CA ASN A 19 -6.16 11.67 1.58
C ASN A 19 -6.48 10.33 2.26
N GLY A 20 -5.68 9.97 3.25
CA GLY A 20 -5.88 8.77 4.05
C GLY A 20 -4.75 8.58 5.04
N PHE A 21 -4.49 7.32 5.39
CA PHE A 21 -3.45 6.96 6.34
C PHE A 21 -2.59 5.84 5.77
N CYS A 22 -1.31 5.88 6.10
CA CYS A 22 -0.37 4.82 5.80
C CYS A 22 -0.77 3.55 6.56
N ALA A 23 -1.10 2.48 5.83
CA ALA A 23 -1.51 1.21 6.41
C ALA A 23 -0.41 0.55 7.27
N MET A 24 0.85 0.93 7.07
CA MET A 24 1.99 0.42 7.82
C MET A 24 2.30 1.23 9.07
N SER A 25 2.40 2.56 8.97
CA SER A 25 2.82 3.43 10.09
C SER A 25 1.68 4.18 10.79
N GLY A 26 0.52 4.32 10.15
CA GLY A 26 -0.57 5.18 10.61
C GLY A 26 -0.41 6.66 10.26
N ASP A 27 0.71 7.07 9.65
CA ASP A 27 0.95 8.47 9.26
C ASP A 27 -0.08 8.99 8.26
N GLU A 28 -0.33 10.30 8.29
CA GLU A 28 -1.21 10.95 7.31
C GLU A 28 -0.64 10.83 5.89
N ILE A 29 -1.50 10.45 4.96
CA ILE A 29 -1.25 10.51 3.50
C ILE A 29 -2.13 11.61 2.94
N ARG A 30 -1.52 12.55 2.22
CA ARG A 30 -2.21 13.60 1.48
C ARG A 30 -2.23 13.29 0.00
N ARG A 31 -3.25 13.80 -0.69
CA ARG A 31 -3.31 13.75 -2.16
C ARG A 31 -2.03 14.37 -2.74
N GLY A 32 -1.37 13.63 -3.62
CA GLY A 32 -0.08 14.01 -4.21
C GLY A 32 1.12 13.25 -3.64
N ASP A 33 0.98 12.60 -2.49
CA ASP A 33 2.08 11.82 -1.90
C ASP A 33 2.41 10.58 -2.73
N ALA A 34 3.69 10.23 -2.78
CA ALA A 34 4.15 8.97 -3.34
C ALA A 34 3.78 7.81 -2.40
N ILE A 35 3.10 6.81 -2.94
CA ILE A 35 2.57 5.67 -2.19
C ILE A 35 2.79 4.35 -2.92
N TYR A 36 2.72 3.25 -2.17
CA TYR A 36 2.40 1.94 -2.69
C TYR A 36 0.94 1.62 -2.39
N LYS A 37 0.23 1.01 -3.33
CA LYS A 37 -1.13 0.46 -3.11
C LYS A 37 -1.30 -0.91 -3.73
N PRO A 38 -2.26 -1.74 -3.26
CA PRO A 38 -2.46 -3.08 -3.81
C PRO A 38 -2.74 -3.01 -5.31
N PHE A 39 -2.04 -3.85 -6.06
CA PHE A 39 -2.36 -4.10 -7.46
C PHE A 39 -3.46 -5.17 -7.50
N PRO A 40 -4.68 -4.84 -7.99
CA PRO A 40 -5.75 -5.82 -8.03
C PRO A 40 -5.35 -6.97 -8.96
N GLY A 41 -5.29 -8.19 -8.40
CA GLY A 41 -5.18 -9.42 -9.18
C GLY A 41 -6.51 -9.78 -9.83
N ARG A 42 -6.86 -11.07 -9.83
CA ARG A 42 -8.11 -11.57 -10.44
C ARG A 42 -9.39 -11.06 -9.74
N ALA A 43 -9.32 -10.76 -8.45
CA ALA A 43 -10.42 -10.20 -7.67
C ALA A 43 -9.94 -8.98 -6.90
N THR A 44 -10.82 -7.98 -6.73
CA THR A 44 -10.53 -6.81 -5.91
C THR A 44 -10.43 -7.24 -4.44
N PRO A 45 -9.26 -7.08 -3.79
CA PRO A 45 -9.13 -7.46 -2.40
C PRO A 45 -9.85 -6.45 -1.50
N VAL A 46 -10.25 -6.88 -0.30
CA VAL A 46 -10.95 -6.02 0.69
C VAL A 46 -10.10 -4.79 1.07
N ASN A 47 -8.78 -4.92 1.05
CA ASN A 47 -7.83 -3.84 1.33
C ASN A 47 -7.42 -3.05 0.07
N ALA A 48 -8.13 -3.13 -1.05
CA ALA A 48 -7.76 -2.44 -2.31
C ALA A 48 -7.58 -0.91 -2.16
N ASP A 49 -8.16 -0.36 -1.11
CA ASP A 49 -8.09 1.04 -0.76
C ASP A 49 -6.92 1.43 0.16
N ALA A 50 -6.15 0.45 0.66
CA ALA A 50 -4.98 0.67 1.49
C ALA A 50 -3.85 1.37 0.71
N MET A 51 -3.09 2.19 1.44
CA MET A 51 -1.96 2.97 0.91
C MET A 51 -0.80 2.90 1.90
N ILE A 52 0.43 2.80 1.41
CA ILE A 52 1.65 2.86 2.22
C ILE A 52 2.51 3.99 1.67
N LEU A 53 3.01 4.91 2.51
CA LEU A 53 3.93 5.97 2.05
C LEU A 53 5.20 5.35 1.46
N ALA A 54 5.56 5.76 0.24
CA ALA A 54 6.74 5.23 -0.46
C ALA A 54 8.02 5.46 0.34
N ALA A 55 8.12 6.62 1.00
CA ALA A 55 9.26 6.99 1.83
C ALA A 55 9.54 5.99 2.97
N HIS A 56 8.56 5.22 3.44
CA HIS A 56 8.80 4.19 4.48
C HIS A 56 9.38 2.90 3.93
N ILE A 57 9.16 2.60 2.65
CA ILE A 57 9.75 1.44 1.97
C ILE A 57 11.14 1.80 1.44
N GLU A 58 11.26 2.96 0.81
CA GLU A 58 12.51 3.43 0.19
C GLU A 58 13.58 3.80 1.21
N ARG A 59 13.22 4.05 2.47
CA ARG A 59 14.22 4.16 3.55
C ARG A 59 14.89 2.84 3.90
N VAL A 60 14.33 1.71 3.47
CA VAL A 60 14.80 0.35 3.76
C VAL A 60 15.60 -0.20 2.57
N VAL A 61 16.28 0.63 1.76
CA VAL A 61 17.22 0.09 0.76
C VAL A 61 18.27 -0.72 1.50
N VAL A 62 18.14 -2.05 1.38
CA VAL A 62 19.12 -3.00 1.86
C VAL A 62 20.28 -2.90 0.89
N ASP A 63 21.45 -2.48 1.38
CA ASP A 63 22.71 -2.71 0.67
C ASP A 63 22.86 -4.24 0.55
N VAL A 64 22.54 -4.79 -0.62
CA VAL A 64 22.75 -6.20 -0.98
C VAL A 64 24.05 -6.33 -1.76
#